data_AF-A0AA88UGJ0-F1
#
_entry.id   AF-A0AA88UGJ0-F1
#
_cell.length_a   1.000
_cell.length_b   1.000
_cell.length_c   1.000
_cell.angle_alpha   90.00
_cell.angle_beta   90.00
_cell.angle_gamma   90.00
#
_symmetry.space_group_name_H-M   'P 1'
#
loop_
_entity.id
_entity.type
_entity.pdbx_description
1 polymer ?
#
loop_
_entity_poly.entity_id
_entity_poly.type
_entity_poly.pdbx_seq_one_letter_code
_entity_poly.pdbx_strand_id
1 'polypeptide(L)'
;MEPLNSGMYPSQMVTHVKGRLPKFTKEQSELVKGSFDFIGLNYYTAAYAADIPCSDGPTKIQSYLTDACVRQTKVKNGIPIGNETGSEWLFIYPEGIRDTLLYTKAMYNDPPVYITEN
;
A
#
# COMPACT_ATOMS: atom_id res chain seq x y z
N MET A 1 -1.23 -7.23 -1.63
CA MET A 1 -2.41 -7.92 -2.17
C MET A 1 -2.14 -8.57 -3.52
N GLU A 2 -1.50 -7.88 -4.46
CA GLU A 2 -1.32 -8.42 -5.84
C GLU A 2 -0.76 -9.85 -5.93
N PRO A 3 0.25 -10.30 -5.15
CA PRO A 3 0.71 -11.68 -5.24
C PRO A 3 -0.39 -12.71 -4.91
N LEU A 4 -1.26 -12.40 -3.94
CA LEU A 4 -2.41 -13.26 -3.62
C LEU A 4 -3.47 -13.25 -4.71
N ASN A 5 -3.57 -12.18 -5.51
CA ASN A 5 -4.55 -12.05 -6.58
C ASN A 5 -4.08 -12.69 -7.90
N SER A 6 -2.87 -12.36 -8.33
CA SER A 6 -2.35 -12.73 -9.66
C SER A 6 -1.13 -13.64 -9.63
N GLY A 7 -0.54 -13.90 -8.46
CA GLY A 7 0.75 -14.62 -8.33
C GLY A 7 1.97 -13.74 -8.63
N MET A 8 1.78 -12.43 -8.84
CA MET A 8 2.82 -11.50 -9.25
C MET A 8 2.89 -10.27 -8.34
N TYR A 9 4.04 -9.59 -8.33
CA TYR A 9 4.14 -8.27 -7.69
C TYR A 9 3.43 -7.18 -8.52
N PRO A 10 2.99 -6.07 -7.88
CA PRO A 10 2.48 -4.91 -8.60
C PRO A 10 3.50 -4.36 -9.62
N SER A 11 3.02 -3.92 -10.79
CA SER A 11 3.88 -3.40 -11.86
C SER A 11 4.76 -2.23 -11.41
N GLN A 12 4.22 -1.33 -10.60
CA GLN A 12 4.97 -0.18 -10.05
C GLN A 12 6.14 -0.63 -9.17
N MET A 13 5.97 -1.68 -8.36
CA MET A 13 7.07 -2.23 -7.57
C MET A 13 8.15 -2.84 -8.46
N VAL A 14 7.78 -3.58 -9.51
CA VAL A 14 8.74 -4.13 -10.47
C VAL A 14 9.56 -3.02 -11.14
N THR A 15 8.90 -1.92 -11.53
CA THR A 15 9.53 -0.76 -12.18
C THR A 15 10.49 -0.01 -11.26
N HIS A 16 10.10 0.26 -10.01
CA HIS A 16 10.90 1.11 -9.12
C HIS A 16 11.95 0.36 -8.30
N VAL A 17 11.65 -0.86 -7.85
CA VAL A 17 12.55 -1.67 -7.00
C VAL A 17 13.57 -2.44 -7.84
N LYS A 18 13.19 -2.82 -9.07
CA LYS A 18 14.06 -3.46 -10.08
C LYS A 18 14.75 -4.71 -9.53
N GLY A 19 16.07 -4.84 -9.71
CA GLY A 19 16.84 -6.04 -9.38
C GLY A 19 16.86 -6.41 -7.89
N ARG A 20 16.43 -5.54 -6.99
CA ARG A 20 16.27 -5.86 -5.56
C ARG A 20 15.00 -6.64 -5.27
N LEU A 21 13.99 -6.58 -6.13
CA LEU A 21 12.73 -7.29 -5.93
C LEU A 21 12.93 -8.77 -6.28
N PRO A 22 12.72 -9.70 -5.35
CA PRO A 22 12.77 -11.13 -5.67
C PRO A 22 11.78 -11.48 -6.77
N LYS A 23 12.05 -12.58 -7.47
CA LYS A 23 11.14 -13.10 -8.50
C LYS A 23 10.59 -14.44 -8.02
N PHE A 24 9.28 -14.60 -8.13
CA PHE A 24 8.68 -15.92 -7.99
C PHE A 24 9.11 -16.82 -9.13
N THR A 25 9.40 -18.08 -8.82
CA THR A 25 9.35 -19.13 -9.85
C THR A 25 7.91 -19.33 -10.29
N LYS A 26 7.71 -20.07 -11.38
CA LYS A 26 6.36 -20.40 -11.86
C LYS A 26 5.57 -21.15 -10.78
N GLU A 27 6.20 -22.13 -10.13
CA GLU A 27 5.59 -22.96 -9.10
C GLU A 27 5.21 -22.13 -7.87
N GLN A 28 6.07 -21.19 -7.46
CA GLN A 28 5.76 -20.29 -6.34
C GLN A 28 4.63 -19.31 -6.67
N SER A 29 4.59 -18.81 -7.90
CA SER A 29 3.54 -17.92 -8.39
C SER A 29 2.18 -18.63 -8.39
N GLU A 30 2.14 -19.88 -8.85
CA GLU A 30 0.94 -20.73 -8.80
C GLU A 30 0.52 -21.07 -7.37
N LEU A 31 1.48 -21.30 -6.47
CA LEU A 31 1.21 -21.62 -5.06
C LEU A 31 0.59 -20.45 -4.28
N VAL A 32 1.05 -19.21 -4.51
CA VAL A 32 0.58 -18.03 -3.75
C VAL A 32 -0.70 -17.44 -4.32
N LYS A 33 -0.97 -17.64 -5.62
CA LYS A 33 -2.17 -17.11 -6.26
C LYS A 33 -3.42 -17.77 -5.65
N GLY A 34 -4.30 -16.96 -5.09
CA GLY A 34 -5.54 -17.39 -4.45
C GLY A 34 -5.34 -18.14 -3.14
N SER A 35 -4.16 -18.03 -2.51
CA SER A 35 -3.84 -18.79 -1.28
C SER A 35 -4.48 -18.19 -0.02
N PHE A 36 -5.77 -17.85 -0.06
CA PHE A 36 -6.53 -17.28 1.06
C PHE A 36 -8.01 -17.65 0.96
N ASP A 37 -8.66 -17.85 2.11
CA ASP A 37 -10.12 -18.02 2.20
C ASP A 37 -10.85 -16.68 2.45
N PHE A 38 -10.16 -15.75 3.13
CA PHE A 38 -10.62 -14.39 3.40
C PHE A 38 -9.42 -13.46 3.62
N ILE A 39 -9.65 -12.15 3.58
CA ILE A 39 -8.66 -11.11 3.85
C ILE A 39 -9.03 -10.35 5.13
N GLY A 40 -8.11 -10.28 6.08
CA GLY A 40 -8.18 -9.35 7.21
C GLY A 40 -7.60 -7.99 6.82
N LEU A 41 -8.32 -6.91 7.13
CA LEU A 41 -7.84 -5.54 6.96
C LEU A 41 -7.76 -4.82 8.31
N ASN A 42 -6.61 -4.20 8.56
CA ASN A 42 -6.42 -3.30 9.70
C ASN A 42 -6.36 -1.87 9.14
N TYR A 43 -7.27 -1.00 9.57
CA TYR A 43 -7.30 0.40 9.13
C TYR A 43 -7.31 1.33 10.33
N TYR A 44 -6.38 2.28 10.37
CA TYR A 44 -6.23 3.20 11.49
C TYR A 44 -6.32 4.68 11.10
N THR A 45 -5.77 5.05 9.94
CA THR A 45 -5.63 6.45 9.54
C THR A 45 -5.41 6.58 8.04
N ALA A 46 -5.45 7.83 7.54
CA ALA A 46 -5.13 8.19 6.17
C ALA A 46 -3.99 9.22 6.12
N ALA A 47 -3.42 9.42 4.94
CA ALA A 47 -2.47 10.47 4.65
C ALA A 47 -2.70 10.99 3.22
N TYR A 48 -2.33 12.24 2.97
CA TYR A 48 -2.19 12.74 1.61
C TYR A 48 -0.91 12.18 1.00
N ALA A 49 -0.94 11.92 -0.30
CA ALA A 49 0.21 11.50 -1.09
C ALA A 49 0.42 12.49 -2.25
N ALA A 50 1.68 12.81 -2.53
CA ALA A 50 2.09 13.59 -3.67
C ALA A 50 3.25 12.91 -4.39
N ASP A 51 3.21 12.92 -5.72
CA ASP A 51 4.33 12.52 -6.56
C ASP A 51 5.56 13.39 -6.27
N ILE A 52 6.72 12.76 -6.24
CA ILE A 52 8.02 13.45 -6.20
C ILE A 52 8.95 12.81 -7.23
N PRO A 53 9.92 13.57 -7.77
CA PRO A 53 10.90 13.00 -8.69
C PRO A 53 11.59 11.80 -8.05
N CYS A 54 11.55 10.66 -8.75
CA CYS A 54 12.38 9.52 -8.38
C CYS A 54 13.83 9.95 -8.40
N SER A 55 14.52 9.87 -7.26
CA SER A 55 15.97 10.04 -7.25
C SER A 55 16.57 8.89 -8.06
N ASP A 56 17.23 9.21 -9.17
CA ASP A 56 17.94 8.26 -10.02
C ASP A 56 19.41 8.69 -10.09
N GLY A 57 20.33 7.75 -9.84
CA GLY A 57 21.76 8.02 -9.85
C GLY A 57 22.56 7.16 -8.87
N PRO A 58 23.89 7.11 -9.01
CA PRO A 58 24.78 6.27 -8.19
C PRO A 58 24.81 6.66 -6.70
N THR A 59 24.38 7.87 -6.36
CA THR A 59 24.30 8.38 -4.98
C THR A 59 22.95 8.12 -4.31
N LYS A 60 21.99 7.48 -5.01
CA LYS A 60 20.70 7.13 -4.44
C LYS A 60 20.88 6.13 -3.29
N ILE A 61 20.51 6.54 -2.08
CA ILE A 61 20.30 5.59 -0.98
C ILE A 61 19.05 4.78 -1.31
N GLN A 62 19.26 3.50 -1.62
CA GLN A 62 18.17 2.57 -1.89
C GLN A 62 17.45 2.26 -0.58
N SER A 63 16.15 2.53 -0.52
CA SER A 63 15.32 2.27 0.65
C SER A 63 13.90 1.97 0.21
N TYR A 64 13.27 1.00 0.88
CA TYR A 64 11.85 0.72 0.71
C TYR A 64 11.00 2.00 0.86
N LEU A 65 11.39 2.91 1.76
CA LEU A 65 10.67 4.16 2.03
C LEU A 65 10.74 5.16 0.86
N THR A 66 11.78 5.10 0.01
CA THR A 66 11.99 6.05 -1.09
C THR A 66 11.67 5.44 -2.46
N ASP A 67 11.50 4.12 -2.54
CA ASP A 67 11.24 3.40 -3.79
C ASP A 67 9.93 3.80 -4.45
N ALA A 68 8.91 4.20 -3.68
CA ALA A 68 7.61 4.59 -4.23
C ALA A 68 7.62 5.97 -4.92
N CYS A 69 8.67 6.78 -4.74
CA CYS A 69 8.74 8.16 -5.26
C CYS A 69 7.51 9.01 -4.85
N VAL A 70 7.04 8.81 -3.61
CA VAL A 70 5.88 9.51 -3.05
C VAL A 70 6.29 10.22 -1.78
N ARG A 71 5.86 11.47 -1.63
CA ARG A 71 5.87 12.17 -0.35
C ARG A 71 4.51 12.06 0.31
N GLN A 72 4.47 11.54 1.52
CA GLN A 72 3.26 11.51 2.35
C GLN A 72 3.23 12.68 3.32
N THR A 73 2.04 13.21 3.59
CA THR A 73 1.82 14.25 4.59
C THR A 73 0.45 14.10 5.24
N LYS A 74 0.33 14.49 6.51
CA LYS A 74 -0.95 14.57 7.22
C LYS A 74 -1.62 15.93 7.06
N VAL A 75 -0.91 16.92 6.51
CA VAL A 75 -1.39 18.30 6.37
C VAL A 75 -1.29 18.75 4.91
N LYS A 76 -2.36 19.37 4.40
CA LYS A 76 -2.43 19.99 3.09
C LYS A 76 -2.91 21.44 3.24
N ASN A 77 -2.12 22.40 2.75
CA ASN A 77 -2.41 23.83 2.87
C ASN A 77 -2.68 24.31 4.32
N GLY A 78 -1.94 23.76 5.28
CA GLY A 78 -2.11 24.06 6.71
C GLY A 78 -3.30 23.36 7.38
N ILE A 79 -4.07 22.56 6.65
CA ILE A 79 -5.24 21.83 7.17
C ILE A 79 -4.87 20.34 7.32
N PRO A 80 -4.94 19.77 8.54
CA PRO A 80 -4.78 18.33 8.76
C PRO A 80 -5.86 17.52 8.03
N ILE A 81 -5.53 16.29 7.64
CA ILE A 81 -6.47 15.35 7.01
C ILE A 81 -7.63 14.98 7.94
N GLY A 82 -7.42 15.06 9.25
CA GLY A 82 -8.39 14.73 10.29
C GLY A 82 -7.89 15.19 11.66
N ASN A 83 -8.62 14.84 12.72
CA ASN A 83 -8.25 15.20 14.08
C ASN A 83 -7.07 14.35 14.57
N GLU A 84 -6.15 14.97 15.32
CA GLU A 84 -5.05 14.26 15.99
C GLU A 84 -5.55 13.41 17.16
N THR A 85 -4.80 12.38 17.50
CA THR A 85 -5.00 11.55 18.69
C THR A 85 -3.83 11.74 19.67
N GLY A 86 -3.77 10.93 20.73
CA GLY A 86 -2.59 10.88 21.59
C GLY A 86 -1.33 10.29 20.94
N SER A 87 -1.43 9.78 19.70
CA SER A 87 -0.31 9.22 18.93
C SER A 87 -0.04 10.05 17.68
N GLU A 88 1.20 10.52 17.50
CA GLU A 88 1.60 11.46 16.44
C GLU A 88 1.34 10.96 15.00
N TRP A 89 1.31 9.64 14.78
CA TRP A 89 1.09 9.06 13.45
C TRP A 89 -0.40 8.88 13.11
N LEU A 90 -1.28 8.95 14.11
CA LEU A 90 -2.67 8.51 14.05
C LEU A 90 -3.63 9.71 14.01
N PHE A 91 -4.23 9.91 12.83
CA PHE A 91 -5.24 10.94 12.57
C PHE A 91 -6.60 10.30 12.29
N ILE A 92 -7.65 10.82 12.92
CA ILE A 92 -9.03 10.33 12.79
C ILE A 92 -9.59 10.76 11.43
N TYR A 93 -9.73 9.81 10.51
CA TYR A 93 -10.31 10.01 9.18
C TYR A 93 -11.25 8.83 8.83
N PRO A 94 -12.54 8.89 9.20
CA PRO A 94 -13.47 7.77 9.08
C PRO A 94 -13.72 7.32 7.63
N GLU A 95 -13.75 8.24 6.67
CA GLU A 95 -14.05 7.95 5.27
C GLU A 95 -13.01 6.99 4.65
N GLY A 96 -11.77 7.03 5.14
CA GLY A 96 -10.71 6.20 4.58
C GLY A 96 -10.91 4.70 4.79
N ILE A 97 -11.65 4.23 5.81
CA ILE A 97 -11.95 2.80 5.95
C ILE A 97 -12.90 2.34 4.83
N ARG A 98 -13.92 3.15 4.55
CA ARG A 98 -14.87 2.89 3.46
C ARG A 98 -14.16 2.88 2.12
N ASP A 99 -13.29 3.86 1.87
CA ASP A 99 -12.54 3.96 0.63
C ASP A 99 -11.56 2.79 0.46
N THR A 100 -10.92 2.34 1.55
CA THR A 100 -10.05 1.15 1.55
C THR A 100 -10.81 -0.13 1.22
N LEU A 101 -12.01 -0.31 1.75
CA LEU A 101 -12.88 -1.45 1.44
C LEU A 101 -13.34 -1.44 -0.02
N LEU A 102 -13.80 -0.27 -0.51
CA LEU A 102 -14.21 -0.11 -1.91
C LEU A 102 -13.05 -0.31 -2.89
N TYR A 103 -11.87 0.19 -2.55
CA TYR A 103 -10.66 -0.04 -3.33
C TYR A 103 -10.30 -1.52 -3.38
N THR A 104 -10.29 -2.20 -2.22
CA THR A 104 -10.01 -3.64 -2.15
C THR A 104 -10.98 -4.44 -3.01
N LYS A 105 -12.28 -4.12 -2.92
CA LYS A 105 -13.34 -4.71 -3.76
C LYS A 105 -13.06 -4.53 -5.25
N ALA A 106 -12.82 -3.29 -5.67
CA ALA A 106 -12.64 -2.95 -7.08
C ALA A 106 -11.37 -3.54 -7.70
N MET A 107 -10.28 -3.63 -6.93
CA MET A 107 -8.96 -4.01 -7.44
C MET A 107 -8.67 -5.51 -7.34
N TYR A 108 -9.29 -6.22 -6.38
CA TYR A 108 -8.90 -7.60 -6.04
C TYR A 108 -10.06 -8.59 -6.14
N ASN A 109 -11.01 -8.32 -7.03
CA ASN A 109 -12.13 -9.22 -7.35
C ASN A 109 -13.05 -9.51 -6.15
N ASP A 110 -13.32 -8.49 -5.33
CA ASP A 110 -14.31 -8.54 -4.25
C ASP A 110 -14.18 -9.75 -3.30
N PRO A 111 -13.00 -9.98 -2.68
CA PRO A 111 -12.82 -11.14 -1.81
C PRO A 111 -13.64 -10.98 -0.52
N PRO A 112 -13.92 -12.07 0.22
CA PRO A 112 -14.42 -11.97 1.58
C PRO A 112 -13.44 -11.18 2.46
N VAL A 113 -13.90 -10.07 3.04
CA VAL A 113 -13.08 -9.19 3.88
C VAL A 113 -13.69 -9.05 5.27
N TYR A 114 -12.83 -9.09 6.29
CA TYR A 114 -13.16 -8.72 7.66
C TYR A 114 -12.24 -7.61 8.13
N ILE A 115 -12.78 -6.64 8.86
CA ILE A 115 -11.96 -5.65 9.58
C ILE A 115 -11.44 -6.35 10.84
N THR A 116 -10.13 -6.54 10.92
CA THR A 116 -9.49 -7.25 12.04
C THR A 116 -8.96 -6.31 13.11
N GLU A 117 -8.68 -5.05 12.76
CA GLU A 117 -8.38 -3.95 13.70
C GLU A 117 -8.88 -2.61 13.12
N ASN A 118 -9.26 -1.67 14.01
CA ASN A 118 -9.63 -0.30 13.63
C ASN A 118 -9.24 0.74 14.69
#